data_AF-A0A7W0P6N3-F1
#
_entry.id   AF-A0A7W0P6N3-F1
#
_cell.length_a   1.000
_cell.length_b   1.000
_cell.length_c   1.000
_cell.angle_alpha   90.00
_cell.angle_beta   90.00
_cell.angle_gamma   90.00
#
_symmetry.space_group_name_H-M   'P 1'
#
loop_
_entity.id
_entity.type
_entity.pdbx_description
1 polymer ?
#
loop_
_entity_poly.entity_id
_entity_poly.type
_entity_poly.pdbx_seq_one_letter_code
_entity_poly.pdbx_strand_id
1 'polypeptide(L)'
;ALVSAVRAGASPRALADMLFAAATDHRYLDGGHTLDFVNKALEALDLAGWDRAEAVLGSLPAQLAGAERMEEANAWRNPVDLVGLLERAFDELAQALAAGAARRGAWDGRAALVAAILDGEAAAILDALLDALREGASEVELASAVSLAAATRIARFPTSNEFGDWDTALHTFTFANAVEQGLRRSPSVELLRGVLDAAVSVHLDRFLNVPATRLPSLDPHADSAALLEELPRLLDRQQQVDEAGQLVASFLGVGGDPAMLLAALGSALVRENRNFHTIQCVEAAVRQHDLLAGTADAALPLLAAVRYLAAHATTTRSQRQTFEIARRLHRGEKLHGDEPR
;
A
#
# COMPACT_ATOMS: atom_id res chain seq x y z
N ALA A 1 18.92 -7.55 -21.25
CA ALA A 1 18.13 -6.47 -21.86
C ALA A 1 18.15 -5.20 -21.01
N LEU A 2 17.69 -5.24 -19.74
CA LEU A 2 17.59 -4.05 -18.88
C LEU A 2 18.91 -3.28 -18.68
N VAL A 3 19.99 -3.95 -18.26
CA VAL A 3 21.34 -3.33 -18.12
C VAL A 3 21.83 -2.76 -19.46
N SER A 4 21.56 -3.44 -20.57
CA SER A 4 21.90 -2.95 -21.90
C SER A 4 21.14 -1.67 -22.24
N ALA A 5 19.85 -1.57 -21.88
CA ALA A 5 19.05 -0.36 -22.07
C ALA A 5 19.58 0.81 -21.23
N VAL A 6 19.97 0.55 -19.97
CA VAL A 6 20.64 1.55 -19.11
C VAL A 6 21.92 2.07 -19.77
N ARG A 7 22.82 1.17 -20.18
CA ARG A 7 24.10 1.54 -20.84
C ARG A 7 23.91 2.24 -22.19
N ALA A 8 22.82 1.94 -22.88
CA ALA A 8 22.46 2.59 -24.14
C ALA A 8 21.82 3.99 -23.93
N GLY A 9 21.63 4.43 -22.69
CA GLY A 9 21.07 5.74 -22.37
C GLY A 9 19.55 5.81 -22.49
N ALA A 10 18.84 4.70 -22.28
CA ALA A 10 17.38 4.71 -22.19
C ALA A 10 16.92 5.70 -21.10
N SER A 11 15.85 6.44 -21.39
CA SER A 11 15.33 7.43 -20.43
C SER A 11 14.76 6.75 -19.18
N PRO A 12 14.71 7.46 -18.04
CA PRO A 12 14.02 6.99 -16.83
C PRO A 12 12.61 6.46 -17.10
N ARG A 13 11.86 7.16 -17.96
CA ARG A 13 10.51 6.77 -18.37
C ARG A 13 10.50 5.46 -19.15
N ALA A 14 11.37 5.31 -20.15
CA ALA A 14 11.46 4.09 -20.94
C ALA A 14 11.85 2.87 -20.08
N LEU A 15 12.76 3.05 -19.12
CA LEU A 15 13.14 2.01 -18.18
C LEU A 15 11.98 1.63 -17.26
N ALA A 16 11.23 2.61 -16.77
CA ALA A 16 10.02 2.38 -15.97
C ALA A 16 8.95 1.63 -16.78
N ASP A 17 8.67 2.05 -18.02
CA ASP A 17 7.71 1.38 -18.91
C ASP A 17 8.06 -0.09 -19.14
N MET A 18 9.34 -0.39 -19.41
CA MET A 18 9.83 -1.77 -19.57
C MET A 18 9.62 -2.62 -18.31
N LEU A 19 9.91 -2.06 -17.14
CA LEU A 19 9.80 -2.78 -15.87
C LEU A 19 8.34 -2.99 -15.45
N PHE A 20 7.50 -1.96 -15.60
CA PHE A 20 6.09 -2.07 -15.28
C PHE A 20 5.37 -3.03 -16.23
N ALA A 21 5.65 -2.97 -17.54
CA ALA A 21 5.11 -3.94 -18.48
C ALA A 21 5.52 -5.38 -18.12
N ALA A 22 6.78 -5.60 -17.72
CA ALA A 22 7.22 -6.92 -17.26
C ALA A 22 6.54 -7.36 -15.95
N ALA A 23 6.31 -6.44 -15.01
CA ALA A 23 5.67 -6.71 -13.73
C ALA A 23 4.17 -6.98 -13.85
N THR A 24 3.51 -6.50 -14.91
CA THR A 24 2.07 -6.68 -15.15
C THR A 24 1.74 -7.62 -16.31
N ASP A 25 2.73 -8.27 -16.92
CA ASP A 25 2.51 -9.28 -17.97
C ASP A 25 1.86 -10.55 -17.40
N HIS A 26 2.12 -10.84 -16.13
CA HIS A 26 1.48 -11.88 -15.32
C HIS A 26 0.71 -11.28 -14.14
N ARG A 27 -0.28 -12.00 -13.61
CA ARG A 27 -1.18 -11.48 -12.56
C ARG A 27 -0.53 -11.48 -11.18
N TYR A 28 -0.53 -10.31 -10.55
CA TYR A 28 -0.26 -10.09 -9.13
C TYR A 28 1.00 -10.84 -8.60
N LEU A 29 2.12 -10.68 -9.32
CA LEU A 29 3.38 -11.41 -9.10
C LEU A 29 3.92 -11.30 -7.66
N ASP A 30 4.28 -12.43 -7.06
CA ASP A 30 4.77 -12.55 -5.67
C ASP A 30 3.86 -11.88 -4.62
N GLY A 31 2.54 -11.99 -4.80
CA GLY A 31 1.58 -11.29 -3.93
C GLY A 31 1.68 -9.76 -4.06
N GLY A 32 2.12 -9.26 -5.21
CA GLY A 32 2.30 -7.84 -5.50
C GLY A 32 3.68 -7.27 -5.18
N HIS A 33 4.56 -8.01 -4.50
CA HIS A 33 5.91 -7.53 -4.15
C HIS A 33 6.75 -7.14 -5.36
N THR A 34 6.60 -7.84 -6.48
CA THR A 34 7.40 -7.59 -7.68
C THR A 34 7.20 -6.16 -8.19
N LEU A 35 5.94 -5.70 -8.30
CA LEU A 35 5.64 -4.34 -8.76
C LEU A 35 6.02 -3.30 -7.71
N ASP A 36 5.77 -3.59 -6.42
CA ASP A 36 6.19 -2.68 -5.34
C ASP A 36 7.70 -2.44 -5.37
N PHE A 37 8.52 -3.48 -5.49
CA PHE A 37 9.97 -3.32 -5.57
C PHE A 37 10.45 -2.63 -6.85
N VAL A 38 9.77 -2.82 -7.99
CA VAL A 38 10.01 -1.98 -9.18
C VAL A 38 9.77 -0.51 -8.84
N ASN A 39 8.63 -0.18 -8.22
CA ASN A 39 8.31 1.19 -7.86
C ASN A 39 9.33 1.78 -6.86
N LYS A 40 9.71 1.01 -5.82
CA LYS A 40 10.71 1.43 -4.82
C LYS A 40 12.11 1.60 -5.39
N ALA A 41 12.51 0.77 -6.35
CA ALA A 41 13.78 0.95 -7.06
C ALA A 41 13.81 2.27 -7.84
N LEU A 42 12.71 2.61 -8.52
CA LEU A 42 12.58 3.88 -9.26
C LEU A 42 12.54 5.09 -8.31
N GLU A 43 11.79 5.03 -7.21
CA GLU A 43 11.76 6.08 -6.18
C GLU A 43 13.13 6.28 -5.52
N ALA A 44 13.84 5.18 -5.25
CA ALA A 44 15.20 5.25 -4.72
C ALA A 44 16.15 5.94 -5.69
N LEU A 45 16.02 5.73 -7.00
CA LEU A 45 16.84 6.42 -8.01
C LEU A 45 16.49 7.91 -8.13
N ASP A 46 15.20 8.27 -8.00
CA ASP A 46 14.77 9.67 -8.00
C ASP A 46 15.38 10.46 -6.83
N LEU A 47 15.58 9.79 -5.68
CA LEU A 47 16.20 10.39 -4.50
C LEU A 47 17.74 10.34 -4.52
N ALA A 48 18.29 9.20 -4.94
CA ALA A 48 19.70 8.87 -4.74
C ALA A 48 20.58 9.16 -5.97
N GLY A 49 19.97 9.42 -7.13
CA GLY A 49 20.63 9.70 -8.40
C GLY A 49 20.54 8.54 -9.39
N TRP A 50 20.22 8.88 -10.65
CA TRP A 50 20.09 7.93 -11.76
C TRP A 50 21.43 7.43 -12.32
N ASP A 51 22.56 7.98 -11.88
CA ASP A 51 23.90 7.43 -12.14
C ASP A 51 24.07 6.00 -11.58
N ARG A 52 23.22 5.61 -10.63
CA ARG A 52 23.20 4.29 -10.00
C ARG A 52 22.24 3.29 -10.67
N ALA A 53 21.58 3.67 -11.77
CA ALA A 53 20.53 2.88 -12.40
C ALA A 53 20.95 1.46 -12.76
N GLU A 54 22.18 1.24 -13.22
CA GLU A 54 22.65 -0.11 -13.56
C GLU A 54 22.68 -1.04 -12.33
N ALA A 55 23.20 -0.55 -11.20
CA ALA A 55 23.30 -1.34 -9.98
C ALA A 55 21.93 -1.60 -9.34
N VAL A 56 21.07 -0.57 -9.30
CA VAL A 56 19.74 -0.66 -8.69
C VAL A 56 18.79 -1.46 -9.57
N LEU A 57 18.63 -1.10 -10.85
CA LEU A 57 17.70 -1.80 -11.73
C LEU A 57 18.21 -3.21 -12.09
N GLY A 58 19.53 -3.42 -12.07
CA GLY A 58 20.16 -4.72 -12.30
C GLY A 58 19.81 -5.79 -11.26
N SER A 59 19.29 -5.42 -10.08
CA SER A 59 18.85 -6.38 -9.06
C SER A 59 17.45 -6.95 -9.28
N LEU A 60 16.62 -6.31 -10.11
CA LEU A 60 15.22 -6.68 -10.32
C LEU A 60 14.97 -7.89 -11.24
N PRO A 61 15.75 -8.14 -12.32
CA PRO A 61 15.42 -9.17 -13.30
C PRO A 61 15.31 -10.60 -12.74
N ALA A 62 16.14 -10.95 -11.75
CA ALA A 62 16.10 -12.29 -11.15
C ALA A 62 14.77 -12.53 -10.42
N GLN A 63 14.26 -11.51 -9.73
CA GLN A 63 12.98 -11.58 -9.06
C GLN A 63 11.83 -11.60 -10.07
N LEU A 64 11.81 -10.66 -11.03
CA LEU A 64 10.79 -10.61 -12.08
C LEU A 64 10.64 -11.95 -12.83
N ALA A 65 11.77 -12.61 -13.14
CA ALA A 65 11.76 -13.87 -13.86
C ALA A 65 11.39 -15.09 -12.98
N GLY A 66 11.63 -15.00 -11.68
CA GLY A 66 11.39 -16.08 -10.71
C GLY A 66 10.11 -15.93 -9.89
N ALA A 67 9.34 -14.87 -10.12
CA ALA A 67 8.17 -14.55 -9.33
C ALA A 67 7.06 -15.61 -9.46
N GLU A 68 6.42 -15.91 -8.34
CA GLU A 68 5.18 -16.68 -8.29
C GLU A 68 4.08 -15.91 -9.02
N ARG A 69 3.32 -16.62 -9.85
CA ARG A 69 2.27 -16.05 -10.68
C ARG A 69 0.92 -16.41 -10.07
N MET A 70 0.20 -15.41 -9.60
CA MET A 70 -1.06 -15.66 -8.90
C MET A 70 -2.16 -16.18 -9.83
N GLU A 71 -2.01 -16.00 -11.14
CA GLU A 71 -2.85 -16.67 -12.15
C GLU A 71 -2.75 -18.20 -12.16
N GLU A 72 -1.70 -18.78 -11.54
CA GLU A 72 -1.53 -20.22 -11.37
C GLU A 72 -2.09 -20.69 -10.01
N ALA A 73 -2.40 -19.76 -9.09
CA ALA A 73 -2.90 -20.08 -7.76
C ALA A 73 -4.38 -20.46 -7.78
N ASN A 74 -4.76 -21.45 -6.96
CA ASN A 74 -6.13 -21.94 -6.89
C ASN A 74 -7.15 -20.84 -6.52
N ALA A 75 -6.78 -19.93 -5.61
CA ALA A 75 -7.65 -18.83 -5.17
C ALA A 75 -8.07 -17.88 -6.32
N TRP A 76 -7.27 -17.80 -7.39
CA TRP A 76 -7.56 -16.96 -8.56
C TRP A 76 -8.32 -17.69 -9.66
N ARG A 77 -8.42 -19.02 -9.58
CA ARG A 77 -9.05 -19.88 -10.59
C ARG A 77 -10.37 -20.51 -10.12
N ASN A 78 -10.62 -20.60 -8.81
CA ASN A 78 -11.77 -21.28 -8.22
C ASN A 78 -12.26 -20.55 -6.95
N PRO A 79 -13.57 -20.40 -6.65
CA PRO A 79 -14.82 -20.59 -7.39
C PRO A 79 -14.91 -20.32 -8.88
N VAL A 80 -14.37 -19.14 -9.13
CA VAL A 80 -14.62 -18.29 -10.27
C VAL A 80 -13.26 -18.08 -10.89
N ASP A 81 -13.18 -18.24 -12.21
CA ASP A 81 -11.96 -17.99 -12.95
C ASP A 81 -11.73 -16.48 -13.08
N LEU A 82 -11.09 -15.90 -12.06
CA LEU A 82 -10.78 -14.47 -12.00
C LEU A 82 -9.78 -14.08 -13.08
N VAL A 83 -8.86 -14.98 -13.43
CA VAL A 83 -7.90 -14.77 -14.52
C VAL A 83 -8.63 -14.63 -15.85
N GLY A 84 -9.55 -15.55 -16.17
CA GLY A 84 -10.34 -15.45 -17.39
C GLY A 84 -11.23 -14.19 -17.45
N LEU A 85 -11.70 -13.69 -16.30
CA LEU A 85 -12.40 -12.40 -16.22
C LEU A 85 -11.46 -11.22 -16.50
N LEU A 86 -10.26 -11.23 -15.93
CA LEU A 86 -9.23 -10.21 -16.16
C LEU A 86 -8.79 -10.17 -17.62
N GLU A 87 -8.53 -11.32 -18.25
CA GLU A 87 -8.14 -11.40 -19.66
C GLU A 87 -9.17 -10.72 -20.58
N ARG A 88 -10.48 -11.00 -20.36
CA ARG A 88 -11.55 -10.31 -21.09
C ARG A 88 -11.55 -8.81 -20.86
N ALA A 89 -11.39 -8.37 -19.60
CA ALA A 89 -11.34 -6.95 -19.30
C ALA A 89 -10.12 -6.24 -19.92
N PHE A 90 -8.97 -6.92 -20.01
CA PHE A 90 -7.77 -6.38 -20.63
C PHE A 90 -7.93 -6.14 -22.14
N ASP A 91 -8.64 -7.03 -22.83
CA ASP A 91 -8.96 -6.86 -24.26
C ASP A 91 -9.80 -5.60 -24.52
N GLU A 92 -10.54 -5.12 -23.52
CA GLU A 92 -11.41 -3.94 -23.62
C GLU A 92 -10.74 -2.63 -23.19
N LEU A 93 -9.60 -2.65 -22.48
CA LEU A 93 -8.98 -1.47 -21.88
C LEU A 93 -8.72 -0.34 -22.90
N ALA A 94 -8.13 -0.66 -24.04
CA ALA A 94 -7.81 0.33 -25.08
C ALA A 94 -9.07 0.98 -25.65
N GLN A 95 -10.14 0.20 -25.83
CA GLN A 95 -11.42 0.71 -26.32
C GLN A 95 -12.12 1.57 -25.27
N ALA A 96 -12.09 1.16 -23.99
CA ALA A 96 -12.68 1.92 -22.89
C ALA A 96 -12.02 3.30 -22.75
N LEU A 97 -10.68 3.35 -22.78
CA LEU A 97 -9.92 4.61 -22.78
C LEU A 97 -10.26 5.50 -23.97
N ALA A 98 -10.36 4.93 -25.18
CA ALA A 98 -10.73 5.69 -26.38
C ALA A 98 -12.15 6.26 -26.29
N ALA A 99 -13.11 5.51 -25.73
CA ALA A 99 -14.48 5.95 -25.53
C ALA A 99 -14.61 7.09 -24.51
N GLY A 100 -13.79 7.07 -23.46
CA GLY A 100 -13.75 8.10 -22.42
C GLY A 100 -12.92 9.35 -22.77
N ALA A 101 -12.10 9.30 -23.82
CA ALA A 101 -11.13 10.35 -24.13
C ALA A 101 -11.73 11.76 -24.21
N ALA A 102 -12.94 11.90 -24.78
CA ALA A 102 -13.62 13.20 -24.91
C ALA A 102 -14.17 13.76 -23.58
N ARG A 103 -14.28 12.91 -22.54
CA ARG A 103 -14.78 13.24 -21.20
C ARG A 103 -13.68 13.24 -20.13
N ARG A 104 -12.43 13.06 -20.54
CA ARG A 104 -11.31 12.85 -19.61
C ARG A 104 -11.18 13.99 -18.60
N GLY A 105 -11.11 13.63 -17.31
CA GLY A 105 -10.96 14.57 -16.21
C GLY A 105 -12.27 15.23 -15.71
N ALA A 106 -13.42 14.81 -16.25
CA ALA A 106 -14.74 15.22 -15.75
C ALA A 106 -15.39 14.16 -14.85
N TRP A 107 -14.71 13.03 -14.60
CA TRP A 107 -15.25 11.93 -13.82
C TRP A 107 -15.19 12.22 -12.32
N ASP A 108 -16.32 12.04 -11.63
CA ASP A 108 -16.49 12.25 -10.18
C ASP A 108 -17.00 11.00 -9.46
N GLY A 109 -16.99 9.84 -10.14
CA GLY A 109 -17.57 8.57 -9.68
C GLY A 109 -16.76 7.79 -8.63
N ARG A 110 -15.73 8.40 -8.00
CA ARG A 110 -14.80 7.67 -7.10
C ARG A 110 -15.51 6.95 -5.97
N ALA A 111 -16.43 7.62 -5.28
CA ALA A 111 -17.14 7.03 -4.15
C ALA A 111 -18.00 5.82 -4.56
N ALA A 112 -18.67 5.91 -5.72
CA ALA A 112 -19.46 4.82 -6.27
C ALA A 112 -18.58 3.62 -6.68
N LEU A 113 -17.43 3.89 -7.30
CA LEU A 113 -16.48 2.85 -7.70
C LEU A 113 -15.86 2.14 -6.48
N VAL A 114 -15.50 2.88 -5.42
CA VAL A 114 -14.99 2.29 -4.16
C VAL A 114 -16.03 1.35 -3.55
N ALA A 115 -17.31 1.77 -3.50
CA ALA A 115 -18.39 0.92 -2.99
C ALA A 115 -18.56 -0.35 -3.84
N ALA A 116 -18.54 -0.20 -5.18
CA ALA A 116 -18.61 -1.34 -6.09
C ALA A 116 -17.46 -2.34 -5.89
N ILE A 117 -16.22 -1.86 -5.67
CA ILE A 117 -15.05 -2.71 -5.39
C ILE A 117 -15.20 -3.45 -4.05
N LEU A 118 -15.73 -2.79 -3.01
CA LEU A 118 -15.83 -3.36 -1.68
C LEU A 118 -16.95 -4.40 -1.54
N ASP A 119 -18.08 -4.18 -2.22
CA ASP A 119 -19.31 -4.97 -2.04
C ASP A 119 -19.62 -5.88 -3.25
N GLY A 120 -19.00 -5.63 -4.40
CA GLY A 120 -19.32 -6.31 -5.66
C GLY A 120 -18.70 -7.70 -5.82
N GLU A 121 -19.27 -8.46 -6.76
CA GLU A 121 -18.65 -9.68 -7.30
C GLU A 121 -17.60 -9.33 -8.36
N ALA A 122 -16.60 -10.19 -8.54
CA ALA A 122 -15.43 -9.91 -9.39
C ALA A 122 -15.78 -9.40 -10.80
N ALA A 123 -16.78 -10.00 -11.46
CA ALA A 123 -17.22 -9.57 -12.79
C ALA A 123 -17.78 -8.13 -12.77
N ALA A 124 -18.66 -7.82 -11.81
CA ALA A 124 -19.26 -6.50 -11.67
C ALA A 124 -18.22 -5.43 -11.30
N ILE A 125 -17.18 -5.79 -10.54
CA ILE A 125 -16.06 -4.91 -10.22
C ILE A 125 -15.30 -4.53 -11.49
N LEU A 126 -14.98 -5.51 -12.34
CA LEU A 126 -14.27 -5.28 -13.60
C LEU A 126 -15.09 -4.45 -14.59
N ASP A 127 -16.40 -4.73 -14.69
CA ASP A 127 -17.32 -3.92 -15.49
C ASP A 127 -17.35 -2.47 -15.01
N ALA A 128 -17.43 -2.24 -13.69
CA ALA A 128 -17.43 -0.89 -13.12
C ALA A 128 -16.11 -0.13 -13.38
N LEU A 129 -14.97 -0.82 -13.38
CA LEU A 129 -13.68 -0.22 -13.73
C LEU A 129 -13.63 0.20 -15.21
N LEU A 130 -14.11 -0.65 -16.12
CA LEU A 130 -14.19 -0.34 -17.55
C LEU A 130 -15.18 0.79 -17.83
N ASP A 131 -16.32 0.79 -17.14
CA ASP A 131 -17.34 1.84 -17.28
C ASP A 131 -16.82 3.19 -16.78
N ALA A 132 -16.11 3.24 -15.66
CA ALA A 132 -15.45 4.46 -15.20
C ALA A 132 -14.46 5.02 -16.25
N LEU A 133 -13.66 4.15 -16.90
CA LEU A 133 -12.79 4.57 -18.00
C LEU A 133 -13.60 5.12 -19.18
N ARG A 134 -14.68 4.43 -19.58
CA ARG A 134 -15.59 4.90 -20.64
C ARG A 134 -16.21 6.24 -20.29
N GLU A 135 -16.48 6.50 -19.02
CA GLU A 135 -17.04 7.76 -18.50
C GLU A 135 -16.03 8.91 -18.46
N GLY A 136 -14.74 8.62 -18.64
CA GLY A 136 -13.67 9.62 -18.67
C GLY A 136 -12.79 9.64 -17.43
N ALA A 137 -12.85 8.63 -16.56
CA ALA A 137 -11.86 8.45 -15.51
C ALA A 137 -10.48 8.26 -16.14
N SER A 138 -9.48 8.95 -15.59
CA SER A 138 -8.08 8.67 -15.88
C SER A 138 -7.63 7.39 -15.17
N GLU A 139 -6.54 6.83 -15.65
CA GLU A 139 -5.87 5.67 -15.09
C GLU A 139 -5.50 5.89 -13.62
N VAL A 140 -5.07 7.11 -13.28
CA VAL A 140 -4.71 7.52 -11.91
C VAL A 140 -5.95 7.64 -11.02
N GLU A 141 -7.06 8.17 -11.52
CA GLU A 141 -8.32 8.23 -10.76
C GLU A 141 -8.87 6.83 -10.46
N LEU A 142 -8.75 5.92 -11.43
CA LEU A 142 -9.11 4.51 -11.26
C LEU A 142 -8.23 3.83 -10.20
N ALA A 143 -6.90 4.02 -10.29
CA ALA A 143 -5.94 3.49 -9.32
C ALA A 143 -6.14 4.08 -7.91
N SER A 144 -6.51 5.36 -7.81
CA SER A 144 -6.83 6.02 -6.55
C SER A 144 -8.08 5.40 -5.89
N ALA A 145 -9.11 5.08 -6.67
CA ALA A 145 -10.30 4.38 -6.14
C ALA A 145 -9.94 2.98 -5.59
N VAL A 146 -9.14 2.21 -6.33
CA VAL A 146 -8.71 0.87 -5.89
C VAL A 146 -7.80 0.93 -4.66
N SER A 147 -6.85 1.88 -4.62
CA SER A 147 -5.98 2.10 -3.44
C SER A 147 -6.78 2.47 -2.20
N LEU A 148 -7.80 3.32 -2.36
CA LEU A 148 -8.69 3.69 -1.26
C LEU A 148 -9.55 2.50 -0.79
N ALA A 149 -10.04 1.66 -1.71
CA ALA A 149 -10.75 0.43 -1.35
C ALA A 149 -9.85 -0.56 -0.59
N ALA A 150 -8.59 -0.71 -1.01
CA ALA A 150 -7.62 -1.54 -0.31
C ALA A 150 -7.29 -1.00 1.10
N ALA A 151 -7.07 0.31 1.24
CA ALA A 151 -6.91 0.94 2.55
C ALA A 151 -8.16 0.75 3.45
N THR A 152 -9.35 0.78 2.85
CA THR A 152 -10.61 0.54 3.56
C THR A 152 -10.69 -0.87 4.15
N ARG A 153 -10.18 -1.89 3.44
CA ARG A 153 -10.12 -3.28 3.94
C ARG A 153 -9.31 -3.35 5.24
N ILE A 154 -8.14 -2.70 5.28
CA ILE A 154 -7.30 -2.63 6.50
C ILE A 154 -7.97 -1.81 7.60
N ALA A 155 -8.54 -0.64 7.27
CA ALA A 155 -9.21 0.23 8.24
C ALA A 155 -10.42 -0.45 8.92
N ARG A 156 -11.05 -1.41 8.23
CA ARG A 156 -12.19 -2.20 8.70
C ARG A 156 -11.82 -3.66 9.02
N PHE A 157 -10.54 -3.95 9.22
CA PHE A 157 -10.06 -5.31 9.45
C PHE A 157 -10.37 -5.77 10.89
N PRO A 158 -11.02 -6.92 11.08
CA PRO A 158 -11.30 -7.49 12.40
C PRO A 158 -10.04 -7.84 13.19
N THR A 159 -10.05 -7.54 14.49
CA THR A 159 -8.99 -7.94 15.43
C THR A 159 -8.99 -9.43 15.76
N SER A 160 -10.02 -10.17 15.32
CA SER A 160 -10.10 -11.63 15.41
C SER A 160 -9.21 -12.36 14.41
N ASN A 161 -8.74 -11.67 13.36
CA ASN A 161 -7.86 -12.26 12.35
C ASN A 161 -6.44 -12.42 12.89
N GLU A 162 -5.72 -13.41 12.36
CA GLU A 162 -4.36 -13.71 12.79
C GLU A 162 -3.34 -12.75 12.15
N PHE A 163 -2.12 -12.75 12.69
CA PHE A 163 -1.03 -11.88 12.22
C PHE A 163 -0.81 -11.94 10.70
N GLY A 164 -0.82 -13.14 10.10
CA GLY A 164 -0.62 -13.31 8.66
C GLY A 164 -1.78 -12.81 7.77
N ASP A 165 -3.00 -12.73 8.32
CA ASP A 165 -4.15 -12.21 7.57
C ASP A 165 -4.02 -10.70 7.35
N TRP A 166 -3.44 -9.98 8.32
CA TRP A 166 -3.13 -8.56 8.16
C TRP A 166 -2.10 -8.31 7.06
N ASP A 167 -1.12 -9.20 6.92
CA ASP A 167 -0.14 -9.13 5.82
C ASP A 167 -0.80 -9.33 4.45
N THR A 168 -1.82 -10.20 4.36
CA THR A 168 -2.60 -10.39 3.13
C THR A 168 -3.27 -9.08 2.69
N ALA A 169 -4.02 -8.42 3.59
CA ALA A 169 -4.67 -7.15 3.28
C ALA A 169 -3.65 -6.02 3.02
N LEU A 170 -2.50 -6.06 3.71
CA LEU A 170 -1.39 -5.14 3.47
C LEU A 170 -0.86 -5.27 2.05
N HIS A 171 -0.55 -6.49 1.60
CA HIS A 171 0.03 -6.74 0.28
C HIS A 171 -0.84 -6.11 -0.82
N THR A 172 -2.16 -6.31 -0.74
CA THR A 172 -3.13 -5.69 -1.65
C THR A 172 -3.02 -4.16 -1.63
N PHE A 173 -2.97 -3.56 -0.44
CA PHE A 173 -2.88 -2.10 -0.30
C PHE A 173 -1.57 -1.53 -0.83
N THR A 174 -0.43 -2.14 -0.51
CA THR A 174 0.88 -1.65 -0.95
C THR A 174 1.07 -1.83 -2.45
N PHE A 175 0.55 -2.93 -3.01
CA PHE A 175 0.52 -3.15 -4.46
C PHE A 175 -0.36 -2.10 -5.17
N ALA A 176 -1.58 -1.87 -4.68
CA ALA A 176 -2.48 -0.86 -5.26
C ALA A 176 -1.84 0.54 -5.25
N ASN A 177 -1.23 0.92 -4.12
CA ASN A 177 -0.49 2.17 -4.01
C ASN A 177 0.69 2.23 -5.00
N ALA A 178 1.47 1.15 -5.12
CA ALA A 178 2.60 1.09 -6.05
C ALA A 178 2.16 1.19 -7.52
N VAL A 179 1.02 0.59 -7.89
CA VAL A 179 0.40 0.75 -9.22
C VAL A 179 0.01 2.21 -9.45
N GLU A 180 -0.63 2.86 -8.47
CA GLU A 180 -0.98 4.29 -8.60
C GLU A 180 0.27 5.17 -8.76
N GLN A 181 1.31 4.96 -7.95
CA GLN A 181 2.57 5.70 -8.09
C GLN A 181 3.21 5.45 -9.46
N GLY A 182 3.18 4.20 -9.93
CA GLY A 182 3.65 3.83 -11.26
C GLY A 182 2.90 4.58 -12.36
N LEU A 183 1.56 4.63 -12.31
CA LEU A 183 0.73 5.32 -13.30
C LEU A 183 0.94 6.84 -13.28
N ARG A 184 1.21 7.42 -12.10
CA ARG A 184 1.59 8.83 -11.97
C ARG A 184 2.96 9.11 -12.58
N ARG A 185 3.90 8.14 -12.53
CA ARG A 185 5.25 8.24 -13.12
C ARG A 185 5.24 8.01 -14.64
N SER A 186 4.66 6.90 -15.08
CA SER A 186 4.61 6.51 -16.48
C SER A 186 3.31 5.76 -16.79
N PRO A 187 2.24 6.47 -17.22
CA PRO A 187 0.98 5.84 -17.54
C PRO A 187 1.10 5.04 -18.84
N SER A 188 0.62 3.80 -18.82
CA SER A 188 0.53 2.89 -19.96
C SER A 188 -0.65 1.92 -19.79
N VAL A 189 -1.11 1.33 -20.91
CA VAL A 189 -2.17 0.32 -20.87
C VAL A 189 -1.68 -0.94 -20.16
N GLU A 190 -0.40 -1.28 -20.32
CA GLU A 190 0.22 -2.41 -19.65
C GLU A 190 0.20 -2.25 -18.13
N LEU A 191 0.53 -1.07 -17.61
CA LEU A 191 0.50 -0.83 -16.16
C LEU A 191 -0.93 -0.70 -15.62
N LEU A 192 -1.88 -0.22 -16.43
CA LEU A 192 -3.29 -0.16 -16.06
C LEU A 192 -3.87 -1.54 -15.72
N ARG A 193 -3.32 -2.64 -16.28
CA ARG A 193 -3.68 -4.01 -15.89
C ARG A 193 -3.52 -4.25 -14.39
N GLY A 194 -2.48 -3.65 -13.78
CA GLY A 194 -2.23 -3.73 -12.35
C GLY A 194 -3.37 -3.14 -11.49
N VAL A 195 -4.16 -2.18 -12.01
CA VAL A 195 -5.31 -1.64 -11.29
C VAL A 195 -6.43 -2.68 -11.17
N LEU A 196 -6.67 -3.42 -12.26
CA LEU A 196 -7.66 -4.49 -12.29
C LEU A 196 -7.20 -5.68 -11.43
N ASP A 197 -5.90 -6.04 -11.49
CA ASP A 197 -5.32 -7.06 -10.61
C ASP A 197 -5.49 -6.68 -9.14
N ALA A 198 -5.21 -5.43 -8.78
CA ALA A 198 -5.38 -4.92 -7.42
C ALA A 198 -6.85 -4.99 -6.97
N ALA A 199 -7.81 -4.63 -7.85
CA ALA A 199 -9.23 -4.69 -7.53
C ALA A 199 -9.71 -6.14 -7.29
N VAL A 200 -9.19 -7.10 -8.07
CA VAL A 200 -9.44 -8.52 -7.85
C VAL A 200 -8.84 -9.01 -6.53
N SER A 201 -7.64 -8.53 -6.16
CA SER A 201 -7.05 -8.82 -4.85
C SER A 201 -7.91 -8.25 -3.70
N VAL A 202 -8.40 -7.01 -3.82
CA VAL A 202 -9.34 -6.40 -2.85
C VAL A 202 -10.64 -7.21 -2.71
N HIS A 203 -11.11 -7.80 -3.82
CA HIS A 203 -12.25 -8.70 -3.81
C HIS A 203 -11.92 -10.01 -3.08
N LEU A 204 -10.75 -10.62 -3.30
CA LEU A 204 -10.33 -11.84 -2.60
C LEU A 204 -10.22 -11.62 -1.09
N ASP A 205 -9.71 -10.46 -0.66
CA ASP A 205 -9.57 -10.09 0.75
C ASP A 205 -10.91 -9.96 1.48
N ARG A 206 -12.05 -9.90 0.77
CA ARG A 206 -13.38 -9.69 1.37
C ARG A 206 -13.72 -10.68 2.47
N PHE A 207 -13.25 -11.92 2.36
CA PHE A 207 -13.54 -12.97 3.34
C PHE A 207 -12.87 -12.71 4.70
N LEU A 208 -11.77 -11.95 4.72
CA LEU A 208 -11.08 -11.53 5.94
C LEU A 208 -11.78 -10.34 6.62
N ASN A 209 -12.76 -9.71 5.97
CA ASN A 209 -13.53 -8.59 6.50
C ASN A 209 -14.98 -8.98 6.86
N VAL A 210 -15.25 -10.21 7.29
CA VAL A 210 -16.60 -10.68 7.66
C VAL A 210 -16.70 -11.06 9.15
N PRO A 211 -17.50 -10.36 9.98
CA PRO A 211 -18.11 -9.06 9.70
C PRO A 211 -17.06 -7.94 9.69
N ALA A 212 -17.27 -6.90 8.89
CA ALA A 212 -16.32 -5.80 8.80
C ALA A 212 -16.35 -4.95 10.09
N THR A 213 -15.18 -4.60 10.62
CA THR A 213 -15.08 -3.67 11.74
C THR A 213 -15.66 -2.31 11.34
N ARG A 214 -16.40 -1.68 12.26
CA ARG A 214 -16.91 -0.33 12.06
C ARG A 214 -15.76 0.66 12.15
N LEU A 215 -15.77 1.69 11.31
CA LEU A 215 -14.83 2.79 11.47
C LEU A 215 -15.10 3.50 12.82
N PRO A 216 -14.05 3.95 13.54
CA PRO A 216 -14.22 4.61 14.82
C PRO A 216 -15.03 5.92 14.69
N SER A 217 -15.89 6.19 15.66
CA SER A 217 -16.61 7.48 15.76
C SER A 217 -15.70 8.54 16.38
N LEU A 218 -15.76 9.80 15.95
CA LEU A 218 -14.98 10.84 16.59
C LEU A 218 -15.40 11.06 18.06
N ASP A 219 -14.43 11.28 18.94
CA ASP A 219 -14.64 11.93 20.23
C ASP A 219 -14.42 13.46 20.08
N PRO A 220 -15.48 14.29 20.12
CA PRO A 220 -15.38 15.73 19.91
C PRO A 220 -14.73 16.47 21.08
N HIS A 221 -14.51 15.80 22.22
CA HIS A 221 -13.94 16.39 23.43
C HIS A 221 -12.48 15.97 23.66
N ALA A 222 -11.89 15.22 22.72
CA ALA A 222 -10.53 14.75 22.84
C ALA A 222 -9.52 15.91 22.75
N ASP A 223 -8.51 15.88 23.61
CA ASP A 223 -7.36 16.77 23.55
C ASP A 223 -6.32 16.17 22.59
N SER A 224 -6.11 16.83 21.44
CA SER A 224 -5.20 16.36 20.39
C SER A 224 -3.76 16.20 20.86
N ALA A 225 -3.28 17.03 21.80
CA ALA A 225 -1.94 16.89 22.36
C ALA A 225 -1.83 15.64 23.24
N ALA A 226 -2.82 15.42 24.11
CA ALA A 226 -2.87 14.22 24.96
C ALA A 226 -2.98 12.93 24.13
N LEU A 227 -3.72 12.95 23.01
CA LEU A 227 -3.79 11.80 22.11
C LEU A 227 -2.42 11.44 21.51
N LEU A 228 -1.62 12.43 21.06
CA LEU A 228 -0.28 12.14 20.53
C LEU A 228 0.66 11.56 21.59
N GLU A 229 0.55 12.01 22.84
CA GLU A 229 1.32 11.45 23.96
C GLU A 229 0.90 10.01 24.30
N GLU A 230 -0.36 9.65 24.07
CA GLU A 230 -0.91 8.32 24.39
C GLU A 230 -0.57 7.26 23.34
N LEU A 231 -0.45 7.64 22.06
CA LEU A 231 -0.15 6.71 20.96
C LEU A 231 1.01 5.74 21.25
N PRO A 232 2.21 6.18 21.69
CA PRO A 232 3.30 5.24 22.01
C PRO A 232 2.96 4.30 23.18
N ARG A 233 2.12 4.71 24.14
CA ARG A 233 1.71 3.87 25.28
C ARG A 233 0.74 2.78 24.86
N LEU A 234 -0.13 3.04 23.88
CA LEU A 234 -0.96 2.00 23.27
C LEU A 234 -0.08 0.92 22.64
N LEU A 235 0.94 1.31 21.90
CA LEU A 235 1.88 0.40 21.25
C LEU A 235 2.84 -0.31 22.23
N ASP A 236 2.84 0.06 23.51
CA ASP A 236 3.55 -0.67 24.58
C ASP A 236 2.69 -1.83 25.16
N ARG A 237 1.44 -1.98 24.71
CA ARG A 237 0.53 -3.05 25.11
C ARG A 237 0.11 -3.88 23.88
N GLN A 238 -0.13 -5.16 24.08
CA GLN A 238 -0.57 -6.05 22.99
C GLN A 238 -2.00 -5.72 22.56
N GLN A 239 -2.27 -5.86 21.26
CA GLN A 239 -3.62 -5.83 20.66
C GLN A 239 -4.41 -4.52 20.88
N GLN A 240 -3.75 -3.38 20.98
CA GLN A 240 -4.40 -2.06 21.08
C GLN A 240 -4.83 -1.49 19.71
N VAL A 241 -5.40 -2.35 18.86
CA VAL A 241 -5.71 -2.01 17.45
C VAL A 241 -6.87 -1.03 17.37
N ASP A 242 -7.97 -1.32 18.06
CA ASP A 242 -9.16 -0.49 18.01
C ASP A 242 -8.96 0.82 18.79
N GLU A 243 -8.24 0.78 19.91
CA GLU A 243 -7.86 1.98 20.67
C GLU A 243 -6.94 2.90 19.88
N ALA A 244 -5.94 2.36 19.17
CA ALA A 244 -5.06 3.17 18.34
C ALA A 244 -5.81 3.76 17.14
N GLY A 245 -6.74 3.01 16.55
CA GLY A 245 -7.63 3.51 15.50
C GLY A 245 -8.54 4.65 15.99
N GLN A 246 -9.17 4.49 17.16
CA GLN A 246 -10.00 5.51 17.81
C GLN A 246 -9.21 6.79 18.10
N LEU A 247 -7.97 6.66 18.56
CA LEU A 247 -7.08 7.79 18.83
C LEU A 247 -6.82 8.60 17.56
N VAL A 248 -6.42 7.96 16.46
CA VAL A 248 -6.15 8.65 15.19
C VAL A 248 -7.41 9.29 14.60
N ALA A 249 -8.54 8.58 14.64
CA ALA A 249 -9.82 9.12 14.19
C ALA A 249 -10.23 10.36 14.98
N SER A 250 -10.05 10.35 16.31
CA SER A 250 -10.36 11.49 17.17
C SER A 250 -9.39 12.65 16.94
N PHE A 251 -8.09 12.37 16.85
CA PHE A 251 -7.05 13.37 16.62
C PHE A 251 -7.31 14.18 15.35
N LEU A 252 -7.59 13.49 14.23
CA LEU A 252 -7.90 14.15 12.96
C LEU A 252 -9.29 14.80 13.00
N GLY A 253 -10.26 14.17 13.66
CA GLY A 253 -11.64 14.67 13.77
C GLY A 253 -11.77 15.99 14.53
N VAL A 254 -10.92 16.24 15.54
CA VAL A 254 -10.88 17.53 16.27
C VAL A 254 -9.97 18.58 15.60
N GLY A 255 -9.47 18.29 14.39
CA GLY A 255 -8.61 19.22 13.64
C GLY A 255 -7.15 19.23 14.08
N GLY A 256 -6.65 18.14 14.69
CA GLY A 256 -5.24 17.97 14.97
C GLY A 256 -4.38 18.02 13.70
N ASP A 257 -3.17 18.57 13.81
CA ASP A 257 -2.25 18.72 12.69
C ASP A 257 -1.79 17.35 12.16
N PRO A 258 -2.14 16.96 10.92
CA PRO A 258 -1.70 15.69 10.34
C PRO A 258 -0.18 15.53 10.32
N ALA A 259 0.60 16.61 10.16
CA ALA A 259 2.05 16.53 10.16
C ALA A 259 2.61 16.04 11.51
N MET A 260 1.99 16.46 12.62
CA MET A 260 2.37 15.96 13.95
C MET A 260 2.03 14.49 14.13
N LEU A 261 0.88 14.04 13.61
CA LEU A 261 0.51 12.62 13.62
C LEU A 261 1.46 11.78 12.78
N LEU A 262 1.82 12.24 11.57
CA LEU A 262 2.80 11.56 10.70
C LEU A 262 4.16 11.42 11.39
N ALA A 263 4.63 12.47 12.07
CA ALA A 263 5.85 12.42 12.86
C ALA A 263 5.75 11.40 14.01
N ALA A 264 4.61 11.35 14.70
CA ALA A 264 4.37 10.38 15.77
C ALA A 264 4.32 8.93 15.26
N LEU A 265 3.62 8.68 14.14
CA LEU A 265 3.56 7.37 13.49
C LEU A 265 4.95 6.92 12.99
N GLY A 266 5.71 7.84 12.38
CA GLY A 266 7.09 7.58 11.96
C GLY A 266 8.00 7.24 13.15
N SER A 267 7.90 8.00 14.25
CA SER A 267 8.63 7.72 15.48
C SER A 267 8.24 6.37 16.09
N ALA A 268 6.96 6.02 16.06
CA ALA A 268 6.47 4.72 16.53
C ALA A 268 7.02 3.57 15.68
N LEU A 269 6.91 3.66 14.34
CA LEU A 269 7.46 2.68 13.41
C LEU A 269 8.95 2.40 13.65
N VAL A 270 9.77 3.44 13.81
CA VAL A 270 11.22 3.24 14.03
C VAL A 270 11.56 2.72 15.42
N ARG A 271 10.65 2.84 16.39
CA ARG A 271 10.79 2.32 17.75
C ARG A 271 10.52 0.82 17.82
N GLU A 272 9.57 0.32 17.03
CA GLU A 272 9.16 -1.09 17.04
C GLU A 272 10.12 -2.02 16.28
N ASN A 273 9.96 -3.34 16.44
CA ASN A 273 10.63 -4.34 15.60
C ASN A 273 10.03 -4.31 14.19
N ARG A 274 10.39 -3.28 13.42
CA ARG A 274 9.87 -3.12 12.06
C ARG A 274 10.43 -4.19 11.13
N ASN A 275 9.53 -4.89 10.44
CA ASN A 275 9.87 -5.63 9.23
C ASN A 275 9.59 -4.72 8.01
N PHE A 276 9.91 -5.19 6.81
CA PHE A 276 9.66 -4.39 5.61
C PHE A 276 8.16 -4.15 5.36
N HIS A 277 7.28 -5.09 5.73
CA HIS A 277 5.81 -4.93 5.65
C HIS A 277 5.30 -3.71 6.45
N THR A 278 5.71 -3.55 7.71
CA THR A 278 5.34 -2.37 8.52
C THR A 278 5.84 -1.05 7.92
N ILE A 279 7.00 -1.07 7.26
CA ILE A 279 7.53 0.11 6.55
C ILE A 279 6.68 0.42 5.32
N GLN A 280 6.38 -0.60 4.50
CA GLN A 280 5.53 -0.45 3.31
C GLN A 280 4.13 0.07 3.66
N CYS A 281 3.51 -0.48 4.72
CA CYS A 281 2.17 -0.06 5.13
C CYS A 281 2.12 1.43 5.49
N VAL A 282 3.01 1.86 6.38
CA VAL A 282 3.04 3.23 6.87
C VAL A 282 3.40 4.18 5.74
N GLU A 283 4.40 3.86 4.92
CA GLU A 283 4.81 4.70 3.79
C GLU A 283 3.70 4.84 2.75
N ALA A 284 3.04 3.74 2.35
CA ALA A 284 1.92 3.77 1.43
C ALA A 284 0.76 4.61 1.99
N ALA A 285 0.48 4.49 3.30
CA ALA A 285 -0.55 5.28 3.96
C ALA A 285 -0.23 6.78 3.99
N VAL A 286 1.02 7.17 4.29
CA VAL A 286 1.45 8.58 4.21
C VAL A 286 1.28 9.09 2.79
N ARG A 287 1.73 8.32 1.80
CA ARG A 287 1.63 8.69 0.39
C ARG A 287 0.17 8.88 -0.05
N GLN A 288 -0.71 7.97 0.33
CA GLN A 288 -2.14 8.05 0.02
C GLN A 288 -2.84 9.19 0.78
N HIS A 289 -2.45 9.47 2.03
CA HIS A 289 -2.94 10.63 2.77
C HIS A 289 -2.64 11.93 2.02
N ASP A 290 -1.40 12.12 1.56
CA ASP A 290 -1.00 13.31 0.81
C ASP A 290 -1.78 13.44 -0.51
N LEU A 291 -1.98 12.34 -1.23
CA LEU A 291 -2.74 12.31 -2.49
C LEU A 291 -4.23 12.58 -2.29
N LEU A 292 -4.78 12.25 -1.13
CA LEU A 292 -6.17 12.47 -0.75
C LEU A 292 -6.38 13.79 0.00
N ALA A 293 -5.34 14.60 0.19
CA ALA A 293 -5.41 15.84 0.94
C ALA A 293 -6.54 16.76 0.43
N GLY A 294 -7.34 17.28 1.35
CA GLY A 294 -8.51 18.10 1.05
C GLY A 294 -9.78 17.31 0.70
N THR A 295 -9.73 15.99 0.63
CA THR A 295 -10.93 15.13 0.49
C THR A 295 -11.39 14.57 1.83
N ALA A 296 -12.64 14.13 1.93
CA ALA A 296 -13.19 13.50 3.14
C ALA A 296 -12.47 12.19 3.51
N ASP A 297 -11.78 11.56 2.55
CA ASP A 297 -11.13 10.26 2.69
C ASP A 297 -9.67 10.36 3.19
N ALA A 298 -9.13 11.58 3.33
CA ALA A 298 -7.70 11.80 3.65
C ALA A 298 -7.25 11.10 4.94
N ALA A 299 -8.13 10.94 5.92
CA ALA A 299 -7.81 10.29 7.19
C ALA A 299 -7.70 8.75 7.09
N LEU A 300 -8.37 8.14 6.10
CA LEU A 300 -8.55 6.69 6.05
C LEU A 300 -7.24 5.90 5.92
N PRO A 301 -6.27 6.30 5.08
CA PRO A 301 -4.99 5.58 5.00
C PRO A 301 -4.22 5.63 6.32
N LEU A 302 -4.24 6.76 7.05
CA LEU A 302 -3.56 6.88 8.34
C LEU A 302 -4.22 6.02 9.41
N LEU A 303 -5.55 5.91 9.38
CA LEU A 303 -6.28 4.98 10.22
C LEU A 303 -5.92 3.52 9.92
N ALA A 304 -5.80 3.15 8.64
CA ALA A 304 -5.34 1.82 8.25
C ALA A 304 -3.92 1.53 8.76
N ALA A 305 -2.98 2.46 8.58
CA ALA A 305 -1.61 2.30 9.04
C ALA A 305 -1.46 2.17 10.55
N VAL A 306 -2.18 2.97 11.35
CA VAL A 306 -2.08 2.85 12.81
C VAL A 306 -2.64 1.52 13.31
N ARG A 307 -3.74 1.04 12.71
CA ARG A 307 -4.33 -0.26 13.05
C ARG A 307 -3.36 -1.40 12.71
N TYR A 308 -2.79 -1.37 11.51
CA TYR A 308 -1.79 -2.35 11.09
C TYR A 308 -0.56 -2.32 12.02
N LEU A 309 -0.02 -1.13 12.31
CA LEU A 309 1.12 -0.99 13.23
C LEU A 309 0.80 -1.52 14.63
N ALA A 310 -0.39 -1.24 15.17
CA ALA A 310 -0.81 -1.74 16.47
C ALA A 310 -1.03 -3.26 16.50
N ALA A 311 -1.45 -3.86 15.38
CA ALA A 311 -1.56 -5.31 15.24
C ALA A 311 -0.17 -6.00 15.24
N HIS A 312 0.87 -5.27 14.86
CA HIS A 312 2.25 -5.76 14.73
C HIS A 312 3.20 -5.25 15.84
N ALA A 313 2.72 -4.35 16.71
CA ALA A 313 3.49 -3.83 17.81
C ALA A 313 3.74 -4.96 18.82
N THR A 314 5.01 -5.32 18.97
CA THR A 314 5.46 -6.34 19.93
C THR A 314 5.87 -5.66 21.23
N THR A 315 5.56 -6.29 22.36
CA THR A 315 6.01 -5.77 23.67
C THR A 315 7.52 -5.88 23.85
N THR A 316 8.18 -6.80 23.12
CA THR A 316 9.65 -6.96 23.11
C THR A 316 10.27 -6.22 21.93
N ARG A 317 11.37 -5.48 22.14
CA ARG A 317 12.04 -4.68 21.08
C ARG A 317 13.49 -5.12 20.85
N SER A 318 13.66 -6.28 20.24
CA SER A 318 14.98 -6.89 20.00
C SER A 318 15.86 -6.07 19.06
N GLN A 319 15.29 -5.39 18.06
CA GLN A 319 16.05 -4.49 17.18
C GLN A 319 16.64 -3.30 17.96
N ARG A 320 15.84 -2.68 18.83
CA ARG A 320 16.29 -1.59 19.70
C ARG A 320 17.39 -2.06 20.66
N GLN A 321 17.19 -3.21 21.29
CA GLN A 321 18.20 -3.80 22.17
C GLN A 321 19.52 -4.02 21.44
N THR A 322 19.48 -4.54 20.21
CA THR A 322 20.66 -4.73 19.36
C THR A 322 21.38 -3.41 19.07
N PHE A 323 20.64 -2.36 18.69
CA PHE A 323 21.22 -1.05 18.42
C PHE A 323 21.83 -0.41 19.67
N GLU A 324 21.14 -0.48 20.81
CA GLU A 324 21.64 0.05 22.07
C GLU A 324 22.92 -0.66 22.49
N ILE A 325 22.98 -2.00 22.38
CA ILE A 325 24.19 -2.79 22.63
C ILE A 325 25.34 -2.33 21.71
N ALA A 326 25.09 -2.23 20.40
CA ALA A 326 26.09 -1.79 19.43
C ALA A 326 26.60 -0.36 19.73
N ARG A 327 25.71 0.56 20.09
CA ARG A 327 26.04 1.94 20.46
C ARG A 327 26.88 2.01 21.74
N ARG A 328 26.54 1.23 22.76
CA ARG A 328 27.29 1.12 24.02
C ARG A 328 28.70 0.59 23.77
N LEU A 329 28.81 -0.51 23.01
CA LEU A 329 30.11 -1.06 22.61
C LEU A 329 30.95 -0.07 21.80
N HIS A 330 30.34 0.66 20.85
CA HIS A 330 31.03 1.69 20.07
C HIS A 330 31.59 2.82 20.94
N ARG A 331 30.94 3.13 22.08
CA ARG A 331 31.41 4.09 23.08
C ARG A 331 32.41 3.52 24.09
N GLY A 332 32.79 2.25 23.96
CA GLY A 332 33.71 1.57 24.87
C GLY A 332 33.07 1.15 26.21
N GLU A 333 31.74 1.17 26.32
CA GLU A 333 31.05 0.71 27.52
C GLU A 333 31.15 -0.82 27.64
N LYS A 334 31.35 -1.32 28.87
CA LYS A 334 31.30 -2.76 29.14
C LYS A 334 29.86 -3.24 29.19
N LEU A 335 29.58 -4.38 28.55
CA LEU A 335 28.28 -5.06 28.66
C LEU A 335 28.14 -5.87 29.95
N HIS A 336 29.27 -6.26 30.55
CA HIS A 336 29.37 -7.02 31.80
C HIS A 336 30.57 -6.56 32.65
N GLY A 337 30.42 -6.59 33.98
CA GLY A 337 31.46 -6.29 34.97
C GLY A 337 30.97 -5.33 36.06
N ASP A 338 31.29 -5.63 37.33
CA ASP A 338 30.88 -4.87 38.52
C ASP A 338 31.33 -3.40 38.47
N GLU A 339 30.51 -2.51 39.05
CA GLU A 339 30.92 -1.14 39.36
C GLU A 339 32.26 -1.15 40.12
N PRO A 340 33.17 -0.21 39.83
CA PRO A 340 34.39 -0.08 40.63
C PRO A 340 33.98 0.18 42.08
N ARG A 341 34.37 -0.73 42.98
CA ARG A 341 34.19 -0.65 44.43
C ARG A 341 34.75 0.65 45.02
#